data_AF-A0A7C4B1F2-F1
#
_entry.id   AF-A0A7C4B1F2-F1
#
_cell.length_a   1.000
_cell.length_b   1.000
_cell.length_c   1.000
_cell.angle_alpha   90.00
_cell.angle_beta   90.00
_cell.angle_gamma   90.00
#
_symmetry.space_group_name_H-M   'P 1'
#
loop_
_entity.id
_entity.type
_entity.pdbx_description
1 polymer ?
#
loop_
_entity_poly.entity_id
_entity_poly.type
_entity_poly.pdbx_seq_one_letter_code
_entity_poly.pdbx_strand_id
1 'polypeptide(L)' 'GIGHFRTRVEKGVEIIRALTGNISGYAVPKFVIDAPGGGGKVPVNPEYVISMDDGEVVMRNYKGDVYAYPQPRD' A
#
# COMPACT_ATOMS: atom_id res chain seq x y z
N GLY A 1 26.53 -14.02 -4.57
CA GLY A 1 25.07 -14.26 -4.42
C GLY A 1 24.26 -13.06 -4.88
N ILE A 2 22.93 -13.14 -4.91
CA ILE A 2 22.00 -12.10 -5.43
C ILE A 2 21.77 -10.89 -4.49
N GLY A 3 22.48 -10.83 -3.36
CA GLY A 3 22.28 -9.78 -2.35
C GLY A 3 22.46 -8.35 -2.86
N HIS A 4 23.34 -8.15 -3.84
CA HIS A 4 23.61 -6.83 -4.45
C HIS A 4 22.47 -6.29 -5.33
N PHE A 5 21.49 -7.13 -5.69
CA PHE A 5 20.26 -6.68 -6.37
C PHE A 5 19.13 -6.34 -5.40
N ARG A 6 19.30 -6.60 -4.09
CA ARG A 6 18.25 -6.30 -3.11
C ARG A 6 18.09 -4.80 -2.98
N THR A 7 16.84 -4.37 -2.92
CA THR A 7 16.47 -3.01 -2.58
C THR A 7 15.88 -2.98 -1.18
N ARG A 8 15.87 -1.78 -0.59
CA ARG A 8 15.10 -1.47 0.59
C ARG A 8 13.60 -1.66 0.32
N VAL A 9 12.86 -2.21 1.27
CA VAL A 9 11.40 -2.44 1.15
C VAL A 9 10.66 -1.13 0.87
N GLU A 10 11.12 -0.05 1.50
CA GLU A 10 10.60 1.30 1.33
C GLU A 10 10.63 1.75 -0.13
N LYS A 11 11.61 1.30 -0.92
CA LYS A 11 11.66 1.63 -2.35
C LYS A 11 10.56 0.95 -3.16
N GLY A 12 10.21 -0.29 -2.81
CA GLY A 12 9.06 -0.97 -3.40
C GLY A 12 7.75 -0.27 -3.09
N VAL A 13 7.58 0.17 -1.83
CA VAL A 13 6.41 0.96 -1.40
C VAL A 13 6.33 2.29 -2.13
N GLU A 14 7.45 3.01 -2.28
CA GLU A 14 7.54 4.27 -3.04
C GLU A 14 7.09 4.08 -4.50
N ILE A 15 7.53 3.00 -5.15
CA ILE A 15 7.14 2.69 -6.54
C ILE A 15 5.63 2.44 -6.62
N ILE A 16 5.05 1.63 -5.74
CA ILE A 16 3.59 1.37 -5.76
C ILE A 16 2.79 2.64 -5.50
N ARG A 17 3.24 3.51 -4.59
CA ARG A 17 2.61 4.80 -4.36
C ARG A 17 2.65 5.68 -5.62
N ALA A 18 3.80 5.73 -6.31
CA ALA A 18 3.94 6.52 -7.54
C ALA A 18 3.09 5.99 -8.70
N LEU A 19 2.81 4.69 -8.76
CA LEU A 19 1.92 4.10 -9.77
C LEU A 19 0.44 4.32 -9.44
N THR A 20 0.07 4.16 -8.18
CA THR A 20 -1.33 4.26 -7.74
C THR A 20 -1.89 5.66 -8.01
N GLY A 21 -2.99 5.74 -8.75
CA GLY A 21 -3.63 7.02 -9.13
C GLY A 21 -2.99 7.74 -10.33
N ASN A 22 -1.79 7.35 -10.75
CA ASN A 22 -1.12 7.89 -11.95
C ASN A 22 -1.31 7.02 -13.19
N ILE A 23 -1.59 5.73 -13.02
CA ILE A 23 -1.95 4.81 -14.11
C ILE A 23 -3.28 4.11 -13.84
N SER A 24 -3.84 3.43 -14.85
CA SER A 24 -5.04 2.61 -14.68
C SER A 24 -4.87 1.60 -13.54
N GLY A 25 -5.90 1.43 -12.71
CA GLY A 25 -5.87 0.50 -11.59
C GLY A 25 -5.56 -0.95 -12.01
N TYR A 26 -6.00 -1.36 -13.21
CA TYR A 26 -5.69 -2.68 -13.77
C TYR A 26 -4.19 -2.89 -14.06
N ALA A 27 -3.43 -1.81 -14.22
CA ALA A 27 -2.00 -1.86 -14.50
C ALA A 27 -1.14 -1.72 -13.24
N VAL A 28 -1.73 -1.50 -12.05
CA VAL A 28 -0.99 -1.43 -10.79
C VAL A 28 -0.72 -2.85 -10.28
N PRO A 29 0.55 -3.28 -10.18
CA PRO A 29 0.89 -4.62 -9.72
C PRO A 29 0.77 -4.73 -8.20
N LYS A 30 0.72 -5.97 -7.68
CA LYS A 30 0.93 -6.24 -6.26
C LYS A 30 2.43 -6.33 -5.98
N PHE A 31 2.95 -5.43 -5.16
CA PHE A 31 4.28 -5.60 -4.56
C PHE A 31 4.19 -6.62 -3.42
N VAL A 32 4.99 -7.67 -3.51
CA VAL A 32 4.96 -8.78 -2.54
C VAL A 32 6.36 -9.07 -2.02
N ILE A 33 6.46 -9.41 -0.74
CA ILE A 33 7.66 -9.95 -0.12
C ILE A 33 7.44 -11.45 0.11
N ASP A 34 8.39 -12.27 -0.28
CA ASP A 34 8.39 -13.68 0.10
C ASP A 34 8.84 -13.81 1.55
N ALA A 35 7.94 -14.21 2.43
CA ALA A 35 8.20 -14.27 3.85
C ALA A 35 9.25 -15.36 4.18
N PRO A 36 10.21 -15.09 5.08
CA PRO A 36 11.21 -16.07 5.47
C PRO A 36 10.60 -17.38 5.96
N GLY A 37 11.32 -18.49 5.75
CA GLY A 37 10.88 -19.81 6.22
C GLY A 37 9.69 -20.40 5.46
N GLY A 38 9.38 -19.90 4.26
CA GLY A 38 8.27 -20.41 3.45
C GLY A 38 6.90 -19.85 3.86
N GLY A 39 6.86 -18.68 4.50
CA GLY A 39 5.61 -18.01 4.88
C GLY A 39 4.77 -17.48 3.71
N GLY A 40 5.25 -17.64 2.47
CA GLY A 40 4.53 -17.29 1.25
C GLY A 40 4.64 -15.81 0.86
N LYS A 41 3.90 -15.42 -0.19
CA LYS A 41 3.91 -14.07 -0.74
C LYS A 41 3.02 -13.15 0.10
N VAL A 42 3.62 -12.20 0.80
CA VAL A 42 2.92 -11.19 1.61
C VAL A 42 2.83 -9.88 0.82
N PRO A 43 1.63 -9.40 0.45
CA PRO A 43 1.44 -8.11 -0.19
C PRO A 43 1.85 -6.96 0.74
N VAL A 44 2.58 -5.99 0.19
CA VAL A 44 2.97 -4.77 0.90
C VAL A 44 2.47 -3.58 0.09
N ASN A 45 1.70 -2.71 0.74
CA ASN A 45 1.08 -1.54 0.11
C ASN A 45 1.55 -0.24 0.78
N PRO A 46 1.42 0.90 0.11
CA PRO A 46 1.52 2.20 0.76
C PRO A 46 0.41 2.36 1.80
N GLU A 47 0.75 3.00 2.93
CA GLU A 47 -0.26 3.38 3.92
C GLU A 47 -1.06 4.58 3.41
N TYR A 48 -2.38 4.40 3.40
CA TYR A 48 -3.35 5.41 2.98
C TYR A 48 -4.37 5.71 4.09
N VAL A 49 -4.56 4.82 5.06
CA VAL A 49 -5.42 5.06 6.22
C VAL A 49 -4.62 5.87 7.24
N ILE A 50 -5.17 7.01 7.65
CA ILE A 50 -4.61 7.86 8.70
C ILE A 50 -5.16 7.44 10.07
N SER A 51 -6.47 7.27 10.15
CA SER A 51 -7.18 6.84 11.36
C SER A 51 -8.49 6.14 10.99
N MET A 52 -9.02 5.38 11.94
CA MET A 52 -10.27 4.65 11.80
C MET A 52 -10.91 4.50 13.17
N ASP A 53 -12.21 4.74 13.25
CA ASP A 53 -13.07 4.45 14.40
C ASP A 53 -14.43 3.90 13.94
N ASP A 54 -15.37 3.73 14.87
CA ASP A 54 -16.71 3.18 14.61
C ASP A 54 -17.60 4.12 13.77
N GLY A 55 -17.23 5.41 13.65
CA GLY A 55 -17.97 6.41 12.91
C GLY A 55 -17.41 6.69 11.53
N GLU A 56 -16.08 6.67 11.36
CA GLU A 56 -15.44 7.00 10.08
C GLU A 56 -14.04 6.39 9.87
N VAL A 57 -13.62 6.39 8.61
CA VAL A 57 -12.25 6.13 8.17
C VAL A 57 -11.66 7.41 7.58
N VAL A 58 -10.55 7.88 8.13
CA VAL A 58 -9.80 9.01 7.57
C VAL A 58 -8.67 8.47 6.70
N MET A 59 -8.61 8.92 5.46
CA MET A 59 -7.65 8.43 4.47
C MET A 59 -6.99 9.56 3.69
N ARG A 60 -5.77 9.32 3.21
CA ARG A 60 -5.03 10.21 2.31
C ARG A 60 -4.93 9.58 0.93
N ASN A 61 -5.33 10.30 -0.11
CA ASN A 61 -5.20 9.80 -1.49
C ASN A 61 -3.74 9.93 -2.02
N TYR A 62 -3.52 9.51 -3.27
CA TYR A 62 -2.21 9.60 -3.94
C TYR A 62 -1.71 11.04 -4.18
N LYS A 63 -2.61 12.03 -4.17
CA LYS A 63 -2.27 13.47 -4.29
C LYS A 63 -1.95 14.13 -2.95
N GLY A 64 -2.22 13.44 -1.84
CA GLY A 64 -2.06 13.99 -0.50
C GLY A 64 -3.34 14.58 0.10
N ASP A 65 -4.44 14.60 -0.65
CA ASP A 65 -5.73 15.10 -0.16
C ASP A 65 -6.29 14.14 0.89
N VAL A 66 -6.89 14.70 1.94
CA VAL A 66 -7.47 13.95 3.06
C VAL A 66 -8.99 13.88 2.91
N TYR A 67 -9.54 12.68 3.11
CA TYR A 67 -10.96 12.40 3.07
C TYR A 67 -11.39 11.62 4.31
N ALA A 68 -12.62 11.86 4.74
CA ALA A 68 -13.31 11.05 5.73
C ALA A 68 -14.43 10.27 5.04
N TYR A 69 -14.47 8.95 5.28
CA TYR A 69 -15.51 8.06 4.79
C TYR A 69 -16.35 7.55 5.96
N PRO A 70 -17.68 7.80 5.99
CA PRO A 70 -18.51 7.36 7.09
C PRO A 70 -18.66 5.84 7.11
N GLN A 71 -18.50 5.24 8.30
CA GLN A 71 -18.73 3.81 8.49
C GLN A 71 -20.24 3.52 8.58
N PRO A 72 -20.70 2.38 8.01
CA PRO A 72 -22.05 1.92 8.27
C PRO A 72 -22.20 1.56 9.75
N ARG A 73 -23.40 1.79 10.30
CA ARG A 73 -23.75 1.24 11.61
C ARG A 73 -24.21 -0.20 11.41
N ASP A 74 -23.68 -1.10 12.22
CA ASP A 74 -24.15 -2.48 12.31
C ASP A 74 -25.61 -2.57 12.79
#